data_AF-A0A7J2JQ08-F1
#
_entry.id   AF-A0A7J2JQ08-F1
#
_cell.length_a   1.000
_cell.length_b   1.000
_cell.length_c   1.000
_cell.angle_alpha   90.00
_cell.angle_beta   90.00
_cell.angle_gamma   90.00
#
_symmetry.space_group_name_H-M   'P 1'
#
loop_
_entity.id
_entity.type
_entity.pdbx_description
1 polymer ?
#
loop_
_entity_poly.entity_id
_entity_poly.type
_entity_poly.pdbx_seq_one_letter_code
_entity_poly.pdbx_strand_id
1 'polypeptide(L)'
;MKDVFEIGYRYLMPFLRGSLVRKLIEKGLNEVEIASILVMTQSAISRYANLKRGGVVDLSHRPDVTNKIEKLAKEIVNGGLNPYEIQIELLRIALYSLARGYVCEFHNVIDPRINPKESGICKKLFKDFTSEG
;
A
#
# COMPACT_ATOMS: atom_id res chain seq x y z
N MET A 1 5.79 21.27 -6.26
CA MET A 1 6.14 20.23 -5.30
C MET A 1 4.92 19.33 -5.18
N LYS A 2 5.05 18.03 -5.45
CA LYS A 2 3.96 17.09 -5.17
C LYS A 2 3.80 16.95 -3.66
N ASP A 3 2.58 17.07 -3.15
CA ASP A 3 2.31 16.87 -1.73
C ASP A 3 2.27 15.37 -1.37
N VAL A 4 2.20 15.09 -0.06
CA VAL A 4 2.21 13.72 0.46
C VAL A 4 0.99 12.89 0.04
N PHE A 5 -0.17 13.51 -0.15
CA PHE A 5 -1.38 12.81 -0.57
C PHE A 5 -1.32 12.46 -2.06
N GLU A 6 -0.79 13.36 -2.90
CA GLU A 6 -0.53 13.04 -4.31
C GLU A 6 0.45 11.87 -4.45
N ILE A 7 1.53 11.88 -3.66
CA ILE A 7 2.52 10.79 -3.63
C ILE A 7 1.88 9.49 -3.14
N GLY A 8 1.12 9.56 -2.05
CA GLY A 8 0.40 8.43 -1.48
C GLY A 8 -0.56 7.80 -2.49
N TYR A 9 -1.38 8.62 -3.16
CA TYR A 9 -2.37 8.17 -4.13
C TYR A 9 -1.76 7.61 -5.42
N ARG A 10 -0.74 8.27 -5.98
CA ARG A 10 -0.16 7.90 -7.29
C ARG A 10 0.83 6.74 -7.22
N TYR A 11 1.48 6.52 -6.08
CA TYR A 11 2.60 5.56 -5.98
C TYR A 11 2.43 4.54 -4.85
N LEU A 12 2.20 4.97 -3.61
CA LEU A 12 2.14 4.07 -2.46
C LEU A 12 0.89 3.17 -2.50
N MET A 13 -0.29 3.75 -2.64
CA MET A 13 -1.55 2.99 -2.65
C MET A 13 -1.63 1.98 -3.82
N PRO A 14 -1.17 2.30 -5.05
CA PRO A 14 -1.06 1.30 -6.11
C PRO A 14 -0.12 0.14 -5.76
N PHE A 15 1.03 0.41 -5.13
CA PHE A 15 1.95 -0.64 -4.68
C PHE A 15 1.28 -1.55 -3.63
N LEU A 16 0.61 -0.97 -2.63
CA LEU A 16 -0.05 -1.73 -1.56
C LEU A 16 -1.21 -2.58 -2.10
N ARG A 17 -2.08 -2.01 -2.95
CA ARG A 17 -3.18 -2.76 -3.59
C ARG A 17 -2.66 -3.88 -4.48
N GLY A 18 -1.64 -3.61 -5.29
CA GLY A 18 -0.99 -4.62 -6.12
C GLY A 18 -0.43 -5.77 -5.30
N SER A 19 0.24 -5.45 -4.20
CA SER A 19 0.81 -6.44 -3.29
C SER A 19 -0.28 -7.28 -2.61
N LEU A 20 -1.37 -6.66 -2.14
CA LEU A 20 -2.50 -7.39 -1.56
C LEU A 20 -3.15 -8.33 -2.59
N VAL A 21 -3.44 -7.85 -3.80
CA VAL A 21 -4.03 -8.67 -4.87
C VAL A 21 -3.17 -9.90 -5.17
N ARG A 22 -1.85 -9.73 -5.32
CA ARG A 22 -0.94 -10.87 -5.55
C ARG A 22 -0.95 -11.85 -4.38
N LYS A 23 -1.00 -11.36 -3.13
CA LYS A 23 -1.14 -12.22 -1.94
C LYS A 23 -2.45 -12.99 -1.89
N LEU A 24 -3.55 -12.40 -2.35
CA LEU A 24 -4.83 -13.10 -2.42
C LEU A 24 -4.83 -14.19 -3.52
N ILE A 25 -4.19 -13.92 -4.66
CA ILE A 25 -3.99 -14.93 -5.73
C ILE A 25 -3.10 -16.08 -5.24
N GLU A 26 -1.99 -15.78 -4.54
CA GLU A 26 -1.12 -16.79 -3.91
C GLU A 26 -1.89 -17.68 -2.92
N LYS A 27 -2.99 -17.18 -2.35
CA LYS A 27 -3.88 -17.91 -1.44
C LYS A 27 -5.04 -18.65 -2.15
N GLY A 28 -5.06 -18.65 -3.47
CA GLY A 28 -5.99 -19.44 -4.29
C GLY A 28 -7.25 -18.70 -4.75
N LEU A 29 -7.38 -17.39 -4.47
CA LEU A 29 -8.52 -16.61 -4.96
C LEU A 29 -8.33 -16.22 -6.43
N ASN A 30 -9.39 -16.27 -7.21
CA ASN A 30 -9.40 -15.79 -8.59
C ASN A 30 -9.71 -14.28 -8.67
N GLU A 31 -9.46 -13.68 -9.84
CA GLU A 31 -9.64 -12.22 -10.02
C GLU A 31 -11.08 -11.74 -9.79
N VAL A 32 -12.09 -12.57 -10.07
CA VAL A 32 -13.51 -12.22 -9.91
C VAL A 32 -13.89 -12.20 -8.43
N GLU A 33 -13.43 -13.18 -7.64
CA GLU A 33 -13.60 -13.20 -6.19
C GLU A 33 -12.95 -11.98 -5.54
N ILE A 34 -11.71 -11.69 -5.92
CA ILE A 34 -10.96 -10.54 -5.39
C ILE A 34 -11.65 -9.22 -5.76
N ALA A 35 -12.18 -9.11 -6.98
CA ALA A 35 -12.93 -7.92 -7.43
C ALA A 35 -14.16 -7.66 -6.56
N SER A 36 -14.90 -8.73 -6.22
CA SER A 36 -16.04 -8.68 -5.32
C SER A 36 -15.64 -8.24 -3.90
N ILE A 37 -14.63 -8.89 -3.32
CA ILE A 37 -14.15 -8.62 -1.96
C ILE A 37 -13.63 -7.19 -1.80
N LEU A 38 -12.83 -6.72 -2.76
CA LEU A 38 -12.21 -5.39 -2.71
C LEU A 38 -13.10 -4.29 -3.27
N VAL A 39 -14.30 -4.62 -3.76
CA VAL A 39 -15.24 -3.68 -4.41
C VAL A 39 -14.54 -2.89 -5.52
N MET A 40 -13.86 -3.62 -6.40
CA MET A 40 -13.14 -3.08 -7.56
C MET A 40 -13.59 -3.80 -8.83
N THR A 41 -13.35 -3.20 -9.99
CA THR A 41 -13.59 -3.91 -11.26
C THR A 41 -12.58 -5.04 -11.43
N GLN A 42 -12.99 -6.15 -12.04
CA GLN A 42 -12.05 -7.23 -12.41
C GLN A 42 -10.89 -6.69 -13.26
N SER A 43 -11.14 -5.74 -14.16
CA SER A 43 -10.09 -5.06 -14.94
C SER A 43 -9.09 -4.26 -14.08
N ALA A 44 -9.50 -3.75 -12.92
CA ALA A 44 -8.57 -3.15 -11.97
C ALA A 44 -7.74 -4.22 -11.26
N ILE A 45 -8.35 -5.33 -10.83
CA ILE A 45 -7.66 -6.47 -10.22
C ILE A 45 -6.64 -7.08 -11.18
N SER A 46 -7.02 -7.34 -12.43
CA SER A 46 -6.12 -7.88 -13.45
C SER A 46 -4.93 -6.97 -13.70
N ARG A 47 -5.15 -5.64 -13.73
CA ARG A 47 -4.05 -4.67 -13.80
C ARG A 47 -3.14 -4.74 -12.57
N TYR A 48 -3.66 -4.98 -11.37
CA TYR A 48 -2.84 -5.13 -10.16
C TYR A 48 -2.09 -6.47 -10.08
N ALA A 49 -2.69 -7.54 -10.57
CA ALA A 49 -2.09 -8.86 -10.65
C ALA A 49 -0.92 -8.88 -11.65
N ASN A 50 -1.16 -8.35 -12.86
CA ASN A 50 -0.22 -8.46 -13.98
C ASN A 50 0.80 -7.32 -14.05
N LEU A 51 0.49 -6.15 -13.47
CA LEU A 51 1.41 -5.02 -13.48
C LEU A 51 2.08 -4.88 -12.11
N LYS A 52 3.39 -4.68 -12.12
CA LYS A 52 4.10 -4.01 -11.02
C LYS A 52 3.71 -2.51 -11.00
N ARG A 53 2.41 -2.18 -10.93
CA ARG A 53 1.94 -0.81 -10.71
C ARG A 53 2.38 -0.40 -9.30
N GLY A 54 3.11 0.69 -9.24
CA GLY A 54 4.01 1.02 -8.13
C GLY A 54 5.46 1.24 -8.57
N GLY A 55 5.80 1.11 -9.87
CA GLY A 55 7.18 1.09 -10.41
C GLY A 55 8.18 2.20 -10.02
N VAL A 56 7.79 3.16 -9.17
CA VAL A 56 8.73 4.03 -8.46
C VAL A 56 8.84 3.68 -6.97
N VAL A 57 7.73 3.38 -6.27
CA VAL A 57 7.72 2.97 -4.86
C VAL A 57 7.64 1.45 -4.76
N ASP A 58 8.73 0.84 -4.31
CA ASP A 58 8.79 -0.60 -4.04
C ASP A 58 9.22 -0.86 -2.61
N LEU A 59 8.29 -1.35 -1.78
CA LEU A 59 8.54 -1.72 -0.38
C LEU A 59 8.60 -3.24 -0.19
N SER A 60 8.79 -4.02 -1.25
CA SER A 60 8.88 -5.50 -1.16
C SER A 60 10.05 -5.99 -0.29
N HIS A 61 11.10 -5.18 -0.16
CA HIS A 61 12.25 -5.44 0.69
C HIS A 61 12.07 -5.00 2.16
N ARG A 62 10.86 -4.56 2.55
CA ARG A 62 10.52 -4.09 3.91
C ARG A 62 9.63 -5.12 4.62
N PRO A 63 10.20 -6.02 5.46
CA PRO A 63 9.45 -7.12 6.07
C PRO A 63 8.30 -6.66 6.96
N ASP A 64 8.44 -5.53 7.64
CA ASP A 64 7.40 -4.93 8.47
C ASP A 64 6.15 -4.52 7.66
N VAL A 65 6.32 -3.99 6.44
CA VAL A 65 5.21 -3.67 5.54
C VAL A 65 4.64 -4.94 4.91
N THR A 66 5.49 -5.82 4.38
CA THR A 66 5.02 -7.03 3.69
C THR A 66 4.33 -8.01 4.64
N ASN A 67 4.77 -8.11 5.90
CA ASN A 67 4.10 -8.92 6.92
C ASN A 67 2.70 -8.38 7.26
N LYS A 68 2.51 -7.05 7.30
CA LYS A 68 1.18 -6.46 7.52
C LYS A 68 0.23 -6.74 6.35
N ILE A 69 0.73 -6.68 5.12
CA ILE A 69 -0.05 -7.06 3.91
C ILE A 69 -0.40 -8.55 3.94
N GLU A 70 0.55 -9.41 4.32
CA GLU A 70 0.34 -10.85 4.45
C GLU A 70 -0.71 -11.18 5.53
N LYS A 71 -0.65 -10.48 6.68
CA LYS A 71 -1.66 -10.60 7.76
C LYS A 71 -3.04 -10.21 7.24
N LEU A 72 -3.17 -9.06 6.59
CA LEU A 72 -4.42 -8.61 6.01
C LEU A 72 -4.97 -9.62 4.97
N ALA A 73 -4.11 -10.15 4.10
CA ALA A 73 -4.52 -11.17 3.14
C ALA A 73 -5.05 -12.45 3.82
N LYS A 74 -4.45 -12.89 4.94
CA LYS A 74 -4.95 -14.03 5.72
C LYS A 74 -6.32 -13.74 6.34
N GLU A 75 -6.51 -12.56 6.92
CA GLU A 75 -7.79 -12.15 7.52
C GLU A 75 -8.93 -12.09 6.50
N ILE A 76 -8.63 -11.60 5.28
CA ILE A 76 -9.58 -11.60 4.16
C ILE A 76 -10.01 -13.02 3.77
N VAL A 77 -9.05 -13.93 3.59
CA VAL A 77 -9.34 -15.32 3.19
C VAL A 77 -10.12 -16.07 4.27
N ASN A 78 -9.91 -15.72 5.54
CA ASN A 78 -10.67 -16.28 6.66
C ASN A 78 -12.09 -15.68 6.80
N GLY A 79 -12.49 -14.75 5.92
CA GLY A 79 -13.81 -14.11 5.94
C GLY A 79 -14.03 -13.14 7.11
N GLY A 80 -12.96 -12.72 7.78
CA GLY A 80 -13.04 -11.93 9.02
C GLY A 80 -13.24 -10.43 8.83
N LEU A 81 -13.19 -9.93 7.60
CA LEU A 81 -13.24 -8.49 7.30
C LEU A 81 -14.25 -8.18 6.20
N ASN A 82 -15.03 -7.13 6.43
CA ASN A 82 -15.86 -6.51 5.40
C ASN A 82 -15.04 -5.51 4.53
N PRO A 83 -15.56 -5.04 3.38
CA PRO A 83 -14.82 -4.15 2.49
C PRO A 83 -14.30 -2.85 3.14
N TYR A 84 -15.04 -2.26 4.08
CA TYR A 84 -14.62 -1.05 4.78
C TYR A 84 -13.45 -1.32 5.73
N GLU A 85 -13.47 -2.46 6.43
CA GLU A 85 -12.37 -2.87 7.30
C GLU A 85 -11.09 -3.14 6.50
N ILE A 86 -11.21 -3.80 5.34
CA ILE A 86 -10.08 -4.00 4.43
C ILE A 86 -9.50 -2.66 3.98
N GLN A 87 -10.35 -1.68 3.66
CA GLN A 87 -9.92 -0.34 3.28
C GLN A 87 -9.20 0.37 4.44
N ILE A 88 -9.72 0.26 5.67
CA ILE A 88 -9.09 0.82 6.86
C ILE A 88 -7.70 0.21 7.07
N GLU A 89 -7.56 -1.11 6.99
CA GLU A 89 -6.26 -1.78 7.17
C GLU A 89 -5.25 -1.39 6.09
N LEU A 90 -5.66 -1.30 4.82
CA LEU A 90 -4.79 -0.78 3.76
C LEU A 90 -4.33 0.67 4.04
N LEU A 91 -5.22 1.53 4.53
CA LEU A 91 -4.87 2.90 4.89
C LEU A 91 -3.94 2.96 6.10
N ARG A 92 -4.14 2.09 7.11
CA ARG A 92 -3.22 1.95 8.25
C ARG A 92 -1.82 1.56 7.80
N ILE A 93 -1.70 0.59 6.89
CA ILE A 93 -0.41 0.19 6.31
C ILE A 93 0.24 1.36 5.53
N ALA A 94 -0.55 2.14 4.80
CA ALA A 94 -0.06 3.32 4.09
C ALA A 94 0.46 4.40 5.06
N LEU A 95 -0.31 4.73 6.08
CA LEU A 95 0.06 5.72 7.10
C LEU A 95 1.29 5.27 7.89
N TYR A 96 1.37 3.99 8.26
CA TYR A 96 2.55 3.39 8.85
C TYR A 96 3.79 3.59 7.96
N SER A 97 3.67 3.26 6.66
CA SER A 97 4.77 3.40 5.70
C SER A 97 5.24 4.85 5.53
N LEU A 98 4.31 5.81 5.56
CA LEU A 98 4.60 7.25 5.53
C LEU A 98 5.25 7.73 6.83
N ALA A 99 4.76 7.28 7.98
CA ALA A 99 5.27 7.63 9.31
C ALA A 99 6.71 7.16 9.52
N ARG A 100 7.05 5.98 8.98
CA ARG A 100 8.42 5.44 8.97
C ARG A 100 9.31 6.15 7.95
N GLY A 101 8.73 6.91 7.03
CA GLY A 101 9.43 7.65 5.99
C GLY A 101 9.97 6.78 4.86
N TYR A 102 9.43 5.57 4.66
CA TYR A 102 9.91 4.66 3.61
C TYR A 102 9.68 5.22 2.21
N VAL A 103 8.65 6.05 2.05
CA VAL A 103 8.37 6.71 0.77
C VAL A 103 9.39 7.81 0.45
N CYS A 104 10.08 8.37 1.45
CA CYS A 104 11.06 9.45 1.26
C CYS A 104 12.24 9.03 0.37
N GLU A 105 12.61 7.75 0.37
CA GLU A 105 13.67 7.17 -0.49
C GLU A 105 13.35 7.37 -1.98
N PHE A 106 12.08 7.50 -2.32
CA PHE A 106 11.60 7.63 -3.70
C PHE A 106 11.27 9.08 -4.09
N HIS A 107 11.27 10.04 -3.15
CA HIS A 107 10.89 11.43 -3.43
C HIS A 107 11.73 12.09 -4.53
N ASN A 108 13.05 11.89 -4.55
CA ASN A 108 13.91 12.49 -5.58
C ASN A 108 13.61 11.91 -6.98
N VAL A 109 13.21 10.64 -7.06
CA VAL A 109 12.78 10.00 -8.31
C VAL A 109 11.40 10.52 -8.75
N ILE A 110 10.52 10.85 -7.80
CA ILE A 110 9.12 11.26 -8.04
C ILE A 110 8.99 12.76 -8.36
N ASP A 111 9.76 13.61 -7.67
CA ASP A 111 9.85 15.06 -7.85
C ASP A 111 11.27 15.53 -7.44
N PRO A 112 12.18 15.77 -8.40
CA PRO A 112 13.57 16.18 -8.13
C PRO A 112 13.72 17.49 -7.35
N ARG A 113 12.65 18.28 -7.22
CA ARG A 113 12.64 19.53 -6.43
C ARG A 113 12.54 19.27 -4.93
N ILE A 114 12.29 18.03 -4.50
CA ILE A 114 12.17 17.65 -3.10
C ILE A 114 13.51 17.07 -2.64
N ASN A 115 14.16 17.72 -1.68
CA ASN A 115 15.32 17.14 -1.00
C ASN A 115 14.83 16.13 0.06
N PRO A 116 15.10 14.81 -0.11
CA PRO A 116 14.63 13.79 0.83
C PRO A 116 15.15 14.01 2.25
N LYS A 117 16.35 14.58 2.40
CA LYS A 117 16.99 14.83 3.70
C LYS A 117 16.32 15.97 4.49
N GLU A 118 15.65 16.88 3.80
CA GLU A 118 14.95 18.01 4.40
C GLU A 118 13.43 17.76 4.52
N SER A 119 12.89 16.82 3.73
CA SER A 119 11.44 16.57 3.59
C SER A 119 10.79 15.76 4.72
N GLY A 120 11.29 15.85 5.97
CA GLY A 120 10.79 15.10 7.15
C GLY A 120 9.31 15.30 7.54
N ILE A 121 8.52 15.95 6.66
CA ILE A 121 7.08 16.18 6.70
C ILE A 121 6.31 14.90 7.04
N CYS A 122 6.53 13.79 6.33
CA CYS A 122 5.78 12.55 6.58
C CYS A 122 6.01 12.02 8.00
N LYS A 123 7.27 11.97 8.44
CA LYS A 123 7.63 11.55 9.80
C LYS A 123 7.03 12.48 10.86
N LYS A 124 6.96 13.79 10.58
CA LYS A 124 6.39 14.78 11.50
C LYS A 124 4.86 14.71 11.59
N LEU A 125 4.17 14.60 10.45
CA LEU A 125 2.71 14.59 10.36
C LEU A 125 2.10 13.26 10.81
N PHE A 126 2.78 12.14 10.56
CA PHE A 126 2.22 10.80 10.77
C PHE A 126 2.91 10.02 11.89
N LYS A 127 3.74 10.65 12.73
CA LYS A 127 4.53 9.99 13.80
C LYS A 127 3.73 8.99 14.65
N ASP A 128 2.46 9.27 14.93
CA ASP A 128 1.61 8.49 15.82
C ASP A 128 1.14 7.17 15.19
N PHE A 129 1.34 6.98 13.87
CA PHE A 129 1.02 5.75 13.14
C PHE A 129 2.20 4.75 13.11
N THR A 130 3.25 4.97 13.92
CA THR A 130 4.38 4.03 14.04
C THR A 130 4.19 2.95 15.10
N SER A 131 3.22 3.14 16.01
CA SER A 131 2.86 2.19 17.06
C SER A 131 1.98 1.08 16.51
N GLU A 132 2.24 -0.18 16.89
CA GLU A 132 1.30 -1.26 16.64
C GLU A 132 0.11 -1.06 17.59
N GLY A 133 -1.03 -0.65 17.02
CA GLY A 133 -2.32 -0.81 17.69
C GLY A 133 -2.75 -2.27 17.68
#